data_AF-A0A8A4K3W8-F1
#
_entry.id   AF-A0A8A4K3W8-F1
#
_cell.length_a   1.000
_cell.length_b   1.000
_cell.length_c   1.000
_cell.angle_alpha   90.00
_cell.angle_beta   90.00
_cell.angle_gamma   90.00
#
_symmetry.space_group_name_H-M   'P 1'
#
loop_
_entity.id
_entity.type
_entity.pdbx_description
1 polymer ?
#
loop_
_entity_poly.entity_id
_entity_poly.type
_entity_poly.pdbx_seq_one_letter_code
_entity_poly.pdbx_strand_id
1 'polypeptide(L)'
;MGTAIFMVLMVSGYWYTSRDLSSRFKMRRSSGWDVYFLVALYGCIFVLQGVFVTALIWFILFIISSVSNFLYAFPGDHLQLQMKFMNWSFLGIQAPVVIMLGFAILFCLYRSNWAGSAQLNVSGRKDLYQKLSRSNGVEQMLFQCMEEGELAWITLKSRRIYIGMVHAATFEYERTANIVLIPMLSGYRDSHTLKLSVEHNYSSWYAEHDITLDSEPKNAMAFRKVIMVDQIESFSLFDPASATALSMGEDHPQSVEKSREGDHSSPPDQQIE
;
A
#
# COMPACT_ATOMS: atom_id res chain seq x y z
N MET A 1 -10.00 -32.55 22.70
CA MET A 1 -9.36 -31.31 23.21
C MET A 1 -8.59 -30.58 22.11
N GLY A 2 -7.56 -31.17 21.49
CA GLY A 2 -6.72 -30.48 20.49
C GLY A 2 -7.46 -29.95 19.25
N THR A 3 -8.47 -30.66 18.76
CA THR A 3 -9.28 -30.24 17.59
C THR A 3 -10.10 -28.97 17.85
N ALA A 4 -10.68 -28.82 19.05
CA ALA A 4 -11.44 -27.63 19.43
C ALA A 4 -10.54 -26.39 19.53
N ILE A 5 -9.33 -26.56 20.07
CA ILE A 5 -8.33 -25.49 20.14
C ILE A 5 -7.91 -25.07 18.73
N PHE A 6 -7.64 -26.03 17.85
CA PHE A 6 -7.28 -25.75 16.46
C PHE A 6 -8.41 -25.04 15.70
N MET A 7 -9.66 -25.45 15.91
CA MET A 7 -10.82 -24.81 15.32
C MET A 7 -10.94 -23.34 15.75
N VAL A 8 -10.85 -23.06 17.05
CA VAL A 8 -10.93 -21.68 17.57
C VAL A 8 -9.75 -20.83 17.09
N LEU A 9 -8.54 -21.41 17.02
CA LEU A 9 -7.36 -20.76 16.48
C LEU A 9 -7.58 -20.32 15.03
N MET A 10 -8.09 -21.22 14.19
CA MET A 10 -8.35 -20.93 12.77
C MET A 10 -9.48 -19.92 12.58
N VAL A 11 -10.58 -20.05 13.32
CA VAL A 11 -11.73 -19.14 13.21
C VAL A 11 -11.38 -17.74 13.69
N SER A 12 -10.69 -17.61 14.83
CA SER A 12 -10.25 -16.30 15.36
C SER A 12 -9.21 -15.63 14.48
N GLY A 13 -8.21 -16.37 14.00
CA GLY A 13 -7.21 -15.88 13.07
C GLY A 13 -7.84 -15.40 11.75
N TYR A 14 -8.79 -16.17 11.20
CA TYR A 14 -9.51 -15.78 9.99
C TYR A 14 -10.36 -14.52 10.20
N TRP A 15 -11.11 -14.45 11.30
CA TRP A 15 -11.96 -13.31 11.61
C TRP A 15 -11.16 -12.01 11.75
N TYR A 16 -10.03 -12.07 12.45
CA TYR A 16 -9.14 -10.92 12.62
C TYR A 16 -8.53 -10.46 11.29
N THR A 17 -7.97 -11.38 10.52
CA THR A 17 -7.33 -11.06 9.23
C THR A 17 -8.35 -10.57 8.19
N SER A 18 -9.61 -11.00 8.31
CA SER A 18 -10.73 -10.56 7.49
C SER A 18 -11.20 -9.13 7.81
N ARG A 19 -10.95 -8.57 8.99
CA ARG A 19 -11.39 -7.21 9.35
C ARG A 19 -10.31 -6.14 9.30
N ASP A 20 -9.04 -6.51 9.47
CA ASP A 20 -7.94 -5.55 9.43
C ASP A 20 -7.46 -5.28 7.99
N LEU A 21 -7.64 -4.05 7.50
CA LEU A 21 -7.34 -3.63 6.12
C LEU A 21 -5.85 -3.76 5.78
N SER A 22 -4.94 -3.50 6.74
CA SER A 22 -3.50 -3.63 6.54
C SER A 22 -3.08 -5.09 6.34
N SER A 23 -3.65 -5.99 7.15
CA SER A 23 -3.44 -7.44 7.02
C SER A 23 -4.05 -7.97 5.72
N ARG A 24 -5.20 -7.44 5.27
CA ARG A 24 -5.80 -7.79 3.97
C ARG A 24 -4.92 -7.45 2.78
N PHE A 25 -4.27 -6.28 2.76
CA PHE A 25 -3.36 -5.92 1.67
C PHE A 25 -2.11 -6.82 1.64
N LYS A 26 -1.54 -7.16 2.81
CA LYS A 26 -0.40 -8.07 2.91
C LYS A 26 -0.75 -9.51 2.53
N MET A 27 -1.95 -9.96 2.91
CA MET A 27 -2.49 -11.29 2.59
C MET A 27 -2.89 -11.44 1.11
N ARG A 28 -3.33 -10.35 0.46
CA ARG A 28 -3.70 -10.35 -0.97
C ARG A 28 -2.51 -10.27 -1.93
N ARG A 29 -1.35 -9.82 -1.45
CA ARG A 29 -0.07 -9.81 -2.18
C ARG A 29 0.75 -11.09 -1.98
N SER A 30 0.46 -11.88 -0.94
CA SER A 30 1.16 -13.12 -0.65
C SER A 30 0.49 -14.32 -1.31
N SER A 31 1.28 -15.24 -1.86
CA SER A 31 0.77 -16.46 -2.53
C SER A 31 -0.04 -17.33 -1.56
N GLY A 32 -0.95 -18.15 -2.08
CA GLY A 32 -2.00 -18.83 -1.30
C GLY A 32 -1.56 -19.59 -0.04
N TRP A 33 -0.28 -20.01 0.07
CA TRP A 33 0.27 -20.67 1.25
C TRP A 33 0.57 -19.72 2.42
N ASP A 34 1.07 -18.52 2.13
CA ASP A 34 1.44 -17.52 3.14
C ASP A 34 0.21 -17.02 3.92
N VAL A 35 -0.94 -17.02 3.26
CA VAL A 35 -2.27 -16.70 3.80
C VAL A 35 -2.62 -17.62 4.97
N TYR A 36 -2.39 -18.94 4.83
CA TYR A 36 -2.67 -19.91 5.90
C TYR A 36 -1.71 -19.75 7.08
N PHE A 37 -0.43 -19.49 6.83
CA PHE A 37 0.56 -19.24 7.88
C PHE A 37 0.25 -17.95 8.64
N LEU A 38 -0.19 -16.89 7.96
CA LEU A 38 -0.56 -15.62 8.57
C LEU A 38 -1.78 -15.80 9.50
N VAL A 39 -2.81 -16.52 9.04
CA VAL A 39 -4.00 -16.84 9.86
C VAL A 39 -3.60 -17.65 11.09
N ALA A 40 -2.75 -18.65 10.91
CA ALA A 40 -2.28 -19.49 12.02
C ALA A 40 -1.48 -18.67 13.05
N LEU A 41 -0.59 -17.79 12.59
CA LEU A 41 0.23 -16.94 13.47
C LEU A 41 -0.63 -16.02 14.32
N TYR A 42 -1.62 -15.33 13.73
CA TYR A 42 -2.52 -14.48 14.50
C TYR A 42 -3.40 -15.28 15.46
N GLY A 43 -3.88 -16.46 15.04
CA GLY A 43 -4.60 -17.38 15.92
C GLY A 43 -3.75 -17.78 17.13
N CYS A 44 -2.47 -18.10 16.94
CA CYS A 44 -1.53 -18.43 18.02
C CYS A 44 -1.40 -17.28 19.04
N ILE A 45 -1.33 -16.03 18.58
CA ILE A 45 -1.22 -14.87 19.47
C ILE A 45 -2.44 -14.76 20.40
N PHE A 46 -3.66 -14.93 19.88
CA PHE A 46 -4.88 -14.88 20.70
C PHE A 46 -4.97 -16.03 21.69
N VAL A 47 -4.58 -17.23 21.26
CA VAL A 47 -4.52 -18.42 22.11
C VAL A 47 -3.52 -18.19 23.27
N LEU A 48 -2.34 -17.63 23.00
CA LEU A 48 -1.35 -17.28 24.02
C LEU A 48 -1.87 -16.24 25.02
N GLN A 49 -2.61 -15.24 24.56
CA GLN A 49 -3.27 -14.27 25.45
C GLN A 49 -4.32 -14.94 26.36
N GLY A 50 -5.10 -15.88 25.80
CA GLY A 50 -6.04 -16.70 26.57
C GLY A 50 -5.34 -17.52 27.65
N VAL A 51 -4.19 -18.15 27.32
CA VAL A 51 -3.38 -18.90 28.29
C VAL A 51 -2.88 -17.98 29.41
N PHE A 52 -2.41 -16.78 29.07
CA PHE A 52 -1.94 -15.81 30.04
C PHE A 52 -3.04 -15.40 31.04
N VAL A 53 -4.26 -15.15 30.55
CA VAL A 53 -5.40 -14.83 31.44
C VAL A 53 -5.78 -16.02 32.30
N THR A 54 -5.82 -17.24 31.77
CA THR A 54 -6.09 -18.44 32.59
C THR A 54 -5.02 -18.63 33.66
N ALA A 55 -3.75 -18.38 33.35
CA ALA A 55 -2.66 -18.41 34.32
C ALA A 55 -2.82 -17.35 35.41
N LEU A 56 -3.24 -16.14 35.05
CA LEU A 56 -3.53 -15.06 36.00
C LEU A 56 -4.70 -15.41 36.93
N ILE A 57 -5.79 -15.97 36.40
CA ILE A 57 -6.93 -16.43 37.19
C ILE A 57 -6.50 -17.51 38.18
N TRP A 58 -5.70 -18.47 37.71
CA TRP A 58 -5.16 -19.52 38.58
C TRP A 58 -4.29 -18.93 39.70
N PHE A 59 -3.44 -17.96 39.38
CA PHE A 59 -2.58 -17.29 40.36
C PHE A 59 -3.38 -16.49 41.40
N ILE A 60 -4.45 -15.80 40.98
CA ILE A 60 -5.36 -15.11 41.89
C ILE A 60 -6.06 -16.10 42.83
N LEU A 61 -6.56 -17.23 42.31
CA LEU A 61 -7.17 -18.28 43.12
C LEU A 61 -6.16 -18.91 44.09
N PHE A 62 -4.90 -19.04 43.71
CA PHE A 62 -3.83 -19.50 44.58
C PHE A 62 -3.56 -18.51 45.72
N ILE A 63 -3.51 -17.21 45.44
CA ILE A 63 -3.35 -16.18 46.48
C ILE A 63 -4.55 -16.21 47.44
N ILE A 64 -5.78 -16.23 46.94
CA ILE A 64 -6.99 -16.27 47.77
C ILE A 64 -6.98 -17.53 48.64
N SER A 65 -6.69 -18.68 48.05
CA SER A 65 -6.55 -19.95 48.77
C SER A 65 -5.49 -19.88 49.88
N SER A 66 -4.34 -19.28 49.60
CA SER A 66 -3.23 -19.13 50.55
C SER A 66 -3.56 -18.15 51.68
N VAL A 67 -4.17 -17.01 51.36
CA VAL A 67 -4.59 -15.99 52.34
C VAL A 67 -5.71 -16.53 53.23
N SER A 68 -6.72 -17.19 52.65
CA SER A 68 -7.80 -17.81 53.44
C SER A 68 -7.26 -18.92 54.34
N ASN A 69 -6.32 -19.74 53.87
CA ASN A 69 -5.69 -20.77 54.70
C ASN A 69 -4.79 -20.18 55.81
N PHE A 70 -4.23 -18.99 55.61
CA PHE A 70 -3.48 -18.26 56.63
C PHE A 70 -4.40 -17.58 57.67
N LEU A 71 -5.51 -16.98 57.23
CA LEU A 71 -6.47 -16.27 58.10
C LEU A 71 -7.36 -17.23 58.92
N TYR A 72 -7.80 -18.33 58.32
CA TYR A 72 -8.69 -19.32 58.95
C TYR A 72 -7.89 -20.53 59.46
N ALA A 73 -7.01 -20.30 60.44
CA ALA A 73 -6.21 -21.34 61.09
C ALA A 73 -7.05 -22.26 62.03
N PHE A 74 -8.13 -22.87 61.52
CA PHE A 74 -8.91 -23.92 62.20
C PHE A 74 -8.75 -25.27 61.48
N PRO A 75 -8.82 -26.40 62.21
CA PRO A 75 -8.55 -27.72 61.65
C PRO A 75 -9.78 -28.22 60.89
N GLY A 76 -9.80 -28.01 59.57
CA GLY A 76 -10.82 -28.56 58.69
C GLY A 76 -10.67 -28.06 57.26
N ASP A 77 -10.25 -28.96 56.38
CA ASP A 77 -10.07 -28.82 54.92
C ASP A 77 -9.44 -27.52 54.41
N HIS A 78 -8.15 -27.60 54.07
CA HIS A 78 -7.47 -26.57 53.29
C HIS A 78 -8.28 -26.22 52.03
N LEU A 79 -8.69 -24.96 51.91
CA LEU A 79 -9.47 -24.44 50.78
C LEU A 79 -8.61 -24.38 49.50
N GLN A 80 -8.38 -25.53 48.84
CA GLN A 80 -7.59 -25.62 47.60
C GLN A 80 -8.42 -25.24 46.37
N LEU A 81 -8.89 -23.99 46.31
CA LEU A 81 -9.66 -23.43 45.19
C LEU A 81 -8.96 -23.62 43.84
N GLN A 82 -7.62 -23.51 43.80
CA GLN A 82 -6.81 -23.74 42.60
C GLN A 82 -6.96 -25.17 42.03
N MET A 83 -7.00 -26.19 42.90
CA MET A 83 -7.06 -27.60 42.50
C MET A 83 -8.49 -27.97 42.09
N LYS A 84 -9.48 -27.43 42.83
CA LYS A 84 -10.90 -27.55 42.45
C LYS A 84 -11.17 -26.92 41.09
N PHE A 85 -10.57 -25.76 40.79
CA PHE A 85 -10.68 -25.10 39.49
C PHE A 85 -10.06 -25.92 38.35
N MET A 86 -8.88 -26.53 38.57
CA MET A 86 -8.20 -27.34 37.55
C MET A 86 -8.96 -28.63 37.22
N ASN A 87 -9.56 -29.26 38.24
CA ASN A 87 -10.26 -30.54 38.09
C ASN A 87 -11.75 -30.38 37.73
N TRP A 88 -12.29 -29.16 37.81
CA TRP A 88 -13.68 -28.94 37.43
C TRP A 88 -13.84 -29.07 35.91
N SER A 89 -14.79 -29.90 35.51
CA SER A 89 -15.09 -30.15 34.11
C SER A 89 -16.51 -29.69 33.80
N PHE A 90 -16.67 -28.95 32.70
CA PHE A 90 -17.94 -28.51 32.15
C PHE A 90 -18.11 -29.16 30.77
N LEU A 91 -19.20 -29.91 30.54
CA LEU A 91 -19.47 -30.64 29.29
C LEU A 91 -18.33 -31.60 28.85
N GLY A 92 -17.58 -32.16 29.80
CA GLY A 92 -16.43 -33.05 29.52
C GLY A 92 -15.14 -32.32 29.12
N ILE A 93 -15.12 -30.98 29.15
CA ILE A 93 -13.95 -30.14 28.91
C ILE A 93 -13.51 -29.54 30.26
N GLN A 94 -12.20 -29.58 30.55
CA GLN A 94 -11.64 -28.95 31.75
C GLN A 94 -11.91 -27.44 31.75
N ALA A 95 -12.37 -26.90 32.88
CA ALA A 95 -12.74 -25.49 33.04
C ALA A 95 -11.64 -24.48 32.62
N PRO A 96 -10.33 -24.72 32.88
CA PRO A 96 -9.26 -23.84 32.41
C PRO A 96 -9.22 -23.68 30.89
N VAL A 97 -9.54 -24.74 30.15
CA VAL A 97 -9.54 -24.74 28.67
C VAL A 97 -10.74 -23.97 28.15
N VAL A 98 -11.92 -24.12 28.77
CA VAL A 98 -13.13 -23.35 28.40
C VAL A 98 -12.89 -21.86 28.61
N ILE A 99 -12.30 -21.48 29.74
CA ILE A 99 -11.97 -20.09 30.06
C ILE A 99 -10.93 -19.53 29.09
N MET A 100 -9.88 -20.28 28.80
CA MET A 100 -8.86 -19.91 27.81
C MET A 100 -9.48 -19.62 26.44
N LEU A 101 -10.33 -20.53 25.94
CA LEU A 101 -11.00 -20.36 24.64
C LEU A 101 -11.99 -19.20 24.65
N GLY A 102 -12.75 -19.03 25.73
CA GLY A 102 -13.68 -17.91 25.90
C GLY A 102 -12.98 -16.55 25.88
N PHE A 103 -11.86 -16.41 26.60
CA PHE A 103 -11.07 -15.19 26.59
C PHE A 103 -10.35 -14.97 25.26
N ALA A 104 -9.85 -16.02 24.59
CA ALA A 104 -9.27 -15.88 23.26
C ALA A 104 -10.30 -15.33 22.24
N ILE A 105 -11.55 -15.82 22.30
CA ILE A 105 -12.65 -15.28 21.47
C ILE A 105 -12.98 -13.84 21.87
N LEU A 106 -13.06 -13.54 23.17
CA LEU A 106 -13.35 -12.19 23.66
C LEU A 106 -12.28 -11.18 23.21
N PHE A 107 -11.00 -11.52 23.33
CA PHE A 107 -9.91 -10.67 22.84
C PHE A 107 -9.91 -10.54 21.32
N CYS A 108 -10.23 -11.62 20.60
CA CYS A 108 -10.41 -11.56 19.15
C CYS A 108 -11.50 -10.57 18.78
N LEU A 109 -12.67 -10.62 19.43
CA LEU A 109 -13.78 -9.69 19.18
C LEU A 109 -13.43 -8.26 19.61
N TYR A 110 -12.85 -8.09 20.80
CA TYR A 110 -12.45 -6.78 21.32
C TYR A 110 -11.42 -6.12 20.42
N ARG A 111 -10.33 -6.81 20.10
CA ARG A 111 -9.27 -6.29 19.22
C ARG A 111 -9.76 -6.13 17.77
N SER A 112 -10.66 -6.98 17.30
CA SER A 112 -11.28 -6.83 15.97
C SER A 112 -12.24 -5.64 15.90
N ASN A 113 -12.91 -5.29 17.00
CA ASN A 113 -13.80 -4.14 17.07
C ASN A 113 -13.02 -2.84 17.31
N TRP A 114 -11.86 -2.95 17.99
CA TRP A 114 -10.98 -1.81 18.30
C TRP A 114 -9.89 -1.58 17.26
N ALA A 115 -9.63 -2.55 16.38
CA ALA A 115 -8.89 -2.35 15.14
C ALA A 115 -9.68 -1.37 14.28
N GLY A 116 -9.41 -0.09 14.49
CA GLY A 116 -10.04 1.09 13.91
C GLY A 116 -9.88 1.21 12.40
N SER A 117 -9.83 0.12 11.66
CA SER A 117 -9.95 0.13 10.20
C SER A 117 -11.34 0.55 9.73
N ALA A 118 -12.37 0.45 10.59
CA ALA A 118 -13.72 0.95 10.31
C ALA A 118 -13.88 2.45 10.60
N GLN A 119 -12.94 3.08 11.31
CA GLN A 119 -12.93 4.51 11.66
C GLN A 119 -11.71 5.24 11.11
N LEU A 120 -11.05 4.70 10.07
CA LEU A 120 -10.07 5.49 9.35
C LEU A 120 -10.80 6.64 8.64
N ASN A 121 -10.78 7.82 9.28
CA ASN A 121 -11.05 9.10 8.65
C ASN A 121 -10.40 9.13 7.25
N VAL A 122 -11.01 9.83 6.30
CA VAL A 122 -10.52 9.93 4.91
C VAL A 122 -9.01 10.22 4.85
N SER A 123 -8.52 11.07 5.76
CA SER A 123 -7.09 11.42 5.91
C SER A 123 -6.21 10.26 6.39
N GLY A 124 -6.69 9.42 7.31
CA GLY A 124 -5.94 8.25 7.78
C GLY A 124 -5.83 7.15 6.72
N ARG A 125 -6.84 7.03 5.84
CA ARG A 125 -6.75 6.17 4.64
C ARG A 125 -5.69 6.70 3.68
N LYS A 126 -5.69 8.01 3.40
CA LYS A 126 -4.68 8.66 2.55
C LYS A 126 -3.25 8.40 3.07
N ASP A 127 -3.01 8.61 4.35
CA ASP A 127 -1.69 8.34 4.97
C ASP A 127 -1.27 6.87 4.88
N LEU A 128 -2.22 5.94 5.04
CA LEU A 128 -1.96 4.51 4.90
C LEU A 128 -1.63 4.16 3.44
N TYR A 129 -2.40 4.67 2.48
CA TYR A 129 -2.12 4.50 1.05
C TYR A 129 -0.76 5.10 0.67
N GLN A 130 -0.43 6.28 1.18
CA GLN A 130 0.87 6.91 0.94
C GLN A 130 2.04 6.10 1.54
N LYS A 131 1.86 5.53 2.73
CA LYS A 131 2.88 4.66 3.35
C LYS A 131 3.06 3.35 2.58
N LEU A 132 1.98 2.78 2.05
CA LEU A 132 2.01 1.55 1.25
C LEU A 132 2.62 1.79 -0.12
N SER A 133 2.26 2.90 -0.78
CA SER A 133 2.76 3.25 -2.12
C SER A 133 4.25 3.60 -2.12
N ARG A 134 4.84 4.04 -1.00
CA ARG A 134 6.31 4.21 -0.88
C ARG A 134 7.11 2.93 -1.17
N SER A 135 6.50 1.75 -1.07
CA SER A 135 7.18 0.50 -1.44
C SER A 135 7.27 0.28 -2.96
N ASN A 136 6.50 1.03 -3.76
CA ASN A 136 6.43 0.91 -5.21
C ASN A 136 6.42 2.30 -5.86
N GLY A 137 7.54 2.70 -6.48
CA GLY A 137 7.71 4.04 -7.05
C GLY A 137 6.63 4.46 -8.07
N VAL A 138 6.08 3.50 -8.83
CA VAL A 138 4.99 3.76 -9.78
C VAL A 138 3.68 4.12 -9.06
N GLU A 139 3.32 3.40 -7.99
CA GLU A 139 2.12 3.70 -7.19
C GLU A 139 2.23 5.05 -6.49
N GLN A 140 3.42 5.40 -6.00
CA GLN A 140 3.64 6.69 -5.37
C GLN A 140 3.46 7.84 -6.37
N MET A 141 4.07 7.73 -7.54
CA MET A 141 3.97 8.79 -8.55
C MET A 141 2.56 8.90 -9.12
N LEU A 142 1.86 7.77 -9.26
CA LEU A 142 0.46 7.79 -9.68
C LEU A 142 -0.46 8.40 -8.62
N PHE A 143 -0.20 8.14 -7.33
CA PHE A 143 -0.91 8.80 -6.24
C PHE A 143 -0.70 10.32 -6.28
N GLN A 144 0.53 10.76 -6.56
CA GLN A 144 0.84 12.17 -6.74
C GLN A 144 0.07 12.78 -7.92
N CYS A 145 0.05 12.12 -9.10
CA CYS A 145 -0.75 12.57 -10.25
C CYS A 145 -2.24 12.73 -9.90
N MET A 146 -2.82 11.81 -9.14
CA MET A 146 -4.23 11.85 -8.77
C MET A 146 -4.54 12.96 -7.74
N GLU A 147 -3.61 13.26 -6.84
CA GLU A 147 -3.83 14.26 -5.78
C GLU A 147 -3.53 15.70 -6.27
N GLU A 148 -2.48 15.87 -7.06
CA GLU A 148 -2.07 17.18 -7.60
C GLU A 148 -2.79 17.52 -8.92
N GLY A 149 -3.39 16.53 -9.59
CA GLY A 149 -4.03 16.71 -10.89
C GLY A 149 -3.03 16.82 -12.06
N GLU A 150 -1.77 16.48 -11.80
CA GLU A 150 -0.68 16.54 -12.79
C GLU A 150 -0.87 15.51 -13.91
N LEU A 151 -0.31 15.83 -15.08
CA LEU A 151 -0.36 14.94 -16.23
C LEU A 151 0.62 13.78 -16.04
N ALA A 152 0.20 12.59 -16.43
CA ALA A 152 1.05 11.41 -16.48
C ALA A 152 1.47 11.13 -17.92
N TRP A 153 2.75 10.81 -18.10
CA TRP A 153 3.32 10.23 -19.32
C TRP A 153 3.45 8.73 -19.13
N ILE A 154 2.68 7.98 -19.91
CA ILE A 154 2.63 6.52 -19.86
C ILE A 154 3.16 5.97 -21.17
N THR A 155 4.26 5.21 -21.09
CA THR A 155 4.77 4.44 -22.22
C THR A 155 4.36 2.98 -22.06
N LEU A 156 3.71 2.43 -23.08
CA LEU A 156 3.34 1.02 -23.13
C LEU A 156 4.44 0.18 -23.78
N LYS A 157 4.47 -1.12 -23.47
CA LYS A 157 5.34 -2.11 -24.14
C LYS A 157 5.16 -2.15 -25.66
N SER A 158 4.01 -1.72 -26.16
CA SER A 158 3.73 -1.56 -27.59
C SER A 158 4.37 -0.31 -28.21
N ARG A 159 5.17 0.45 -27.45
CA ARG A 159 5.73 1.77 -27.79
C ARG A 159 4.70 2.87 -28.00
N ARG A 160 3.42 2.60 -27.71
CA ARG A 160 2.40 3.66 -27.66
C ARG A 160 2.60 4.50 -26.41
N ILE A 161 2.47 5.80 -26.59
CA ILE A 161 2.60 6.79 -25.53
C ILE A 161 1.24 7.46 -25.33
N TYR A 162 0.86 7.60 -24.07
CA TYR A 162 -0.32 8.34 -23.65
C TYR A 162 0.09 9.40 -22.63
N ILE A 163 -0.34 10.63 -22.86
CA ILE A 163 -0.15 11.74 -21.93
C ILE A 163 -1.53 12.21 -21.50
N GLY A 164 -1.80 12.29 -20.21
CA GLY A 164 -3.12 12.70 -19.74
C GLY A 164 -3.29 12.70 -18.23
N MET A 165 -4.47 13.09 -17.76
CA MET A 165 -4.80 13.10 -16.34
C MET A 165 -5.15 11.70 -15.87
N VAL A 166 -4.59 11.28 -14.73
CA VAL A 166 -4.98 10.00 -14.10
C VAL A 166 -6.24 10.23 -13.27
N HIS A 167 -7.32 9.57 -13.66
CA HIS A 167 -8.60 9.69 -12.96
C HIS A 167 -8.72 8.70 -11.80
N ALA A 168 -8.30 7.45 -12.02
CA ALA A 168 -8.36 6.39 -11.04
C ALA A 168 -7.31 5.33 -11.32
N ALA A 169 -6.91 4.59 -10.30
CA ALA A 169 -6.13 3.38 -10.46
C ALA A 169 -6.58 2.30 -9.48
N THR A 170 -6.56 1.06 -9.97
CA THR A 170 -6.91 -0.14 -9.21
C THR A 170 -5.69 -1.04 -9.16
N PHE A 171 -5.17 -1.33 -7.96
CA PHE A 171 -4.02 -2.22 -7.75
C PHE A 171 -4.37 -3.47 -6.93
N GLU A 172 -5.66 -3.87 -6.91
CA GLU A 172 -6.12 -4.93 -6.01
C GLU A 172 -5.52 -6.32 -6.30
N TYR A 173 -5.26 -6.63 -7.57
CA TYR A 173 -4.58 -7.86 -7.99
C TYR A 173 -3.63 -7.53 -9.14
N GLU A 174 -2.43 -8.09 -9.13
CA GLU A 174 -1.41 -7.83 -10.17
C GLU A 174 -1.93 -8.09 -11.60
N ARG A 175 -2.80 -9.09 -11.77
CA ARG A 175 -3.38 -9.45 -13.09
C ARG A 175 -4.54 -8.57 -13.54
N THR A 176 -5.20 -7.86 -12.63
CA THR A 176 -6.33 -6.97 -12.96
C THR A 176 -6.01 -5.51 -12.66
N ALA A 177 -4.75 -5.23 -12.31
CA ALA A 177 -4.30 -3.90 -11.97
C ALA A 177 -4.41 -3.02 -13.21
N ASN A 178 -5.13 -1.91 -13.07
CA ASN A 178 -5.42 -1.01 -14.17
C ASN A 178 -5.37 0.45 -13.75
N ILE A 179 -5.10 1.30 -14.73
CA ILE A 179 -5.08 2.75 -14.61
C ILE A 179 -6.07 3.32 -15.60
N VAL A 180 -6.90 4.24 -15.11
CA VAL A 180 -7.88 4.98 -15.89
C VAL A 180 -7.32 6.37 -16.14
N LEU A 181 -7.00 6.63 -17.41
CA LEU A 181 -6.41 7.88 -17.88
C LEU A 181 -7.40 8.62 -18.77
N ILE A 182 -7.54 9.94 -18.60
CA ILE A 182 -8.18 10.82 -19.56
C ILE A 182 -7.07 11.36 -20.48
N PRO A 183 -6.98 10.89 -21.74
CA PRO A 183 -5.86 11.25 -22.61
C PRO A 183 -5.98 12.71 -23.06
N MET A 184 -4.85 13.44 -23.03
CA MET A 184 -4.71 14.76 -23.66
C MET A 184 -3.93 14.65 -24.97
N LEU A 185 -2.91 13.80 -25.01
CA LEU A 185 -2.14 13.47 -26.21
C LEU A 185 -1.96 11.96 -26.31
N SER A 186 -1.89 11.44 -27.53
CA SER A 186 -1.42 10.09 -27.77
C SER A 186 -0.55 10.02 -29.01
N GLY A 187 0.34 9.04 -29.00
CA GLY A 187 1.26 8.82 -30.10
C GLY A 187 2.07 7.55 -29.90
N TYR A 188 3.25 7.52 -30.51
CA TYR A 188 4.20 6.44 -30.35
C TYR A 188 5.62 6.99 -30.32
N ARG A 189 6.53 6.17 -29.79
CA ARG A 189 7.96 6.42 -29.89
C ARG A 189 8.48 5.84 -31.20
N ASP A 190 8.98 6.69 -32.08
CA ASP A 190 9.56 6.24 -33.34
C ASP A 190 10.78 5.33 -33.08
N SER A 191 10.89 4.24 -33.85
CA SER A 191 11.92 3.23 -33.61
C SER A 191 13.32 3.67 -34.01
N HIS A 192 13.43 4.64 -34.93
CA HIS A 192 14.72 5.08 -35.48
C HIS A 192 15.23 6.34 -34.78
N THR A 193 14.35 7.32 -34.59
CA THR A 193 14.69 8.62 -33.99
C THR A 193 14.50 8.64 -32.48
N LEU A 194 13.78 7.67 -31.92
CA LEU A 194 13.38 7.61 -30.51
C LEU A 194 12.59 8.84 -30.03
N LYS A 195 12.18 9.73 -30.95
CA LYS A 195 11.37 10.91 -30.67
C LYS A 195 9.90 10.53 -30.52
N LEU A 196 9.16 11.34 -29.77
CA LEU A 196 7.72 11.22 -29.67
C LEU A 196 7.07 11.71 -30.96
N SER A 197 6.34 10.83 -31.64
CA SER A 197 5.46 11.18 -32.75
C SER A 197 4.03 11.26 -32.22
N VAL A 198 3.48 12.47 -32.15
CA VAL A 198 2.09 12.70 -31.72
C VAL A 198 1.14 12.36 -32.86
N GLU A 199 0.22 11.42 -32.63
CA GLU A 199 -0.80 11.02 -33.62
C GLU A 199 -2.13 11.72 -33.37
N HIS A 200 -2.54 11.83 -32.11
CA HIS A 200 -3.83 12.39 -31.74
C HIS A 200 -3.66 13.44 -30.64
N ASN A 201 -4.17 14.64 -30.91
CA ASN A 201 -4.28 15.70 -29.93
C ASN A 201 -5.72 15.78 -29.43
N TYR A 202 -5.98 15.16 -28.28
CA TYR A 202 -7.30 15.21 -27.64
C TYR A 202 -7.56 16.57 -27.00
N SER A 203 -6.51 17.26 -26.53
CA SER A 203 -6.64 18.57 -25.89
C SER A 203 -7.19 19.64 -26.84
N SER A 204 -6.71 19.69 -28.09
CA SER A 204 -7.25 20.58 -29.11
C SER A 204 -8.70 20.21 -29.45
N TRP A 205 -8.99 18.92 -29.56
CA TRP A 205 -10.33 18.43 -29.84
C TRP A 205 -11.33 18.76 -28.72
N TYR A 206 -10.92 18.65 -27.45
CA TYR A 206 -11.73 19.06 -26.30
C TYR A 206 -12.02 20.55 -26.32
N ALA A 207 -11.03 21.39 -26.65
CA ALA A 207 -11.20 22.83 -26.75
C ALA A 207 -12.14 23.23 -27.91
N GLU A 208 -12.00 22.59 -29.08
CA GLU A 208 -12.85 22.87 -30.25
C GLU A 208 -14.33 22.49 -30.05
N HIS A 209 -14.62 21.54 -29.15
CA HIS A 209 -15.96 21.03 -28.91
C HIS A 209 -16.54 21.48 -27.54
N ASP A 210 -15.87 22.42 -26.87
CA ASP A 210 -16.22 22.91 -25.52
C ASP A 210 -16.43 21.78 -24.49
N ILE A 211 -15.65 20.71 -24.62
CA ILE A 211 -15.74 19.53 -23.75
C ILE A 211 -14.88 19.77 -22.52
N THR A 212 -15.55 19.92 -21.38
CA THR A 212 -14.91 20.02 -20.07
C THR A 212 -15.05 18.71 -19.31
N LEU A 213 -14.49 18.65 -18.11
CA LEU A 213 -14.64 17.49 -17.21
C LEU A 213 -16.11 17.22 -16.85
N ASP A 214 -16.95 18.26 -16.85
CA ASP A 214 -18.34 18.23 -16.38
C ASP A 214 -19.37 18.64 -17.45
N SER A 215 -18.96 18.76 -18.72
CA SER A 215 -19.89 19.17 -19.80
C SER A 215 -20.93 18.10 -20.12
N GLU A 216 -22.18 18.51 -20.32
CA GLU A 216 -23.26 17.68 -20.88
C GLU A 216 -23.51 18.07 -22.34
N PRO A 217 -23.81 17.14 -23.27
CA PRO A 217 -24.13 15.72 -23.06
C PRO A 217 -22.93 14.76 -23.08
N LYS A 218 -21.73 15.23 -23.45
CA LYS A 218 -20.49 14.45 -23.43
C LYS A 218 -19.40 15.20 -22.68
N ASN A 219 -18.78 14.52 -21.72
CA ASN A 219 -17.67 15.03 -20.92
C ASN A 219 -16.35 14.33 -21.29
N ALA A 220 -15.23 14.88 -20.81
CA ALA A 220 -13.91 14.30 -21.00
C ALA A 220 -13.80 12.85 -20.45
N MET A 221 -14.61 12.51 -19.44
CA MET A 221 -14.68 11.16 -18.87
C MET A 221 -15.15 10.09 -19.86
N ALA A 222 -15.87 10.47 -20.92
CA ALA A 222 -16.28 9.56 -21.99
C ALA A 222 -15.10 9.04 -22.82
N PHE A 223 -13.97 9.75 -22.80
CA PHE A 223 -12.76 9.41 -23.57
C PHE A 223 -11.71 8.66 -22.75
N ARG A 224 -12.04 8.28 -21.51
CA ARG A 224 -11.12 7.57 -20.63
C ARG A 224 -10.61 6.28 -21.27
N LYS A 225 -9.32 6.03 -21.10
CA LYS A 225 -8.68 4.76 -21.46
C LYS A 225 -8.34 3.98 -20.21
N VAL A 226 -8.67 2.70 -20.25
CA VAL A 226 -8.26 1.74 -19.21
C VAL A 226 -7.03 1.01 -19.72
N ILE A 227 -5.91 1.20 -19.02
CA ILE A 227 -4.61 0.61 -19.34
C ILE A 227 -4.27 -0.38 -18.24
N MET A 228 -3.97 -1.63 -18.61
CA MET A 228 -3.50 -2.62 -17.65
C MET A 228 -2.06 -2.31 -17.25
N VAL A 229 -1.76 -2.40 -15.95
CA VAL A 229 -0.44 -2.03 -15.39
C VAL A 229 0.67 -2.93 -15.94
N ASP A 230 0.36 -4.19 -16.26
CA ASP A 230 1.28 -5.14 -16.87
C ASP A 230 1.73 -4.74 -18.28
N GLN A 231 0.97 -3.87 -18.97
CA GLN A 231 1.31 -3.35 -20.30
C GLN A 231 2.16 -2.09 -20.24
N ILE A 232 2.32 -1.48 -19.06
CA ILE A 232 3.10 -0.26 -18.88
C ILE A 232 4.58 -0.63 -18.80
N GLU A 233 5.37 0.02 -19.65
CA GLU A 233 6.81 -0.09 -19.66
C GLU A 233 7.45 0.99 -18.78
N SER A 234 6.95 2.23 -18.87
CA SER A 234 7.39 3.33 -18.02
C SER A 234 6.26 4.31 -17.70
N PHE A 235 6.39 4.94 -16.53
CA PHE A 235 5.47 5.95 -16.02
C PHE A 235 6.28 7.13 -15.49
N SER A 236 5.97 8.34 -15.94
CA SER A 236 6.60 9.59 -15.48
C SER A 236 5.57 10.70 -15.31
N LEU A 237 5.83 11.64 -14.41
CA LEU A 237 5.11 12.92 -14.39
C LEU A 237 5.42 13.68 -15.68
N PHE A 238 4.41 14.32 -16.23
CA PHE A 238 4.53 15.19 -17.39
C PHE A 238 4.20 16.62 -16.99
N ASP A 239 5.23 17.46 -17.00
CA ASP A 239 5.05 18.90 -16.92
C ASP A 239 5.25 19.51 -18.32
N PRO A 240 4.22 20.14 -18.91
CA PRO A 240 4.31 20.83 -20.20
C PRO A 240 5.43 21.88 -20.25
N ALA A 241 5.71 22.56 -19.12
CA ALA A 241 6.76 23.57 -19.06
C ALA A 241 8.15 22.93 -19.18
N SER A 242 8.38 21.85 -18.43
CA SER A 242 9.61 21.05 -18.50
C SER A 242 9.83 20.46 -19.91
N ALA A 243 8.78 19.96 -20.56
CA ALA A 243 8.88 19.40 -21.91
C ALA A 243 9.32 20.44 -22.97
N THR A 244 8.85 21.68 -22.82
CA THR A 244 9.21 22.79 -23.72
C THR A 244 10.63 23.30 -23.44
N ALA A 245 11.04 23.36 -22.17
CA ALA A 245 12.39 23.78 -21.80
C ALA A 245 13.47 22.78 -22.24
N LEU A 246 13.17 21.48 -22.18
CA LEU A 246 14.10 20.42 -22.59
C LEU A 246 14.22 20.30 -24.12
N SER A 247 13.17 20.61 -24.88
CA SER A 247 13.22 20.61 -26.35
C SER A 247 13.98 21.82 -26.93
N MET A 248 13.99 22.95 -26.23
CA MET A 248 14.74 24.15 -26.63
C MET A 248 16.28 24.01 -26.52
N GLY A 249 16.79 22.92 -25.94
CA GLY A 249 18.23 22.64 -25.88
C GLY A 249 18.83 22.00 -27.14
N GLU A 250 18.02 21.56 -28.11
CA GLU A 250 18.51 20.92 -29.35
C GLU A 250 18.82 21.92 -30.49
N ASP A 251 18.40 23.19 -30.38
CA ASP A 251 18.61 24.23 -31.41
C ASP A 251 19.75 25.20 -31.07
N HIS A 252 20.96 24.68 -30.82
CA HIS A 252 22.18 25.49 -30.93
C HIS A 252 22.90 25.18 -32.25
N PRO A 253 22.64 25.94 -33.34
CA PRO A 253 23.52 25.90 -34.50
C PRO A 253 24.92 26.37 -34.07
N GLN A 254 25.91 25.47 -34.16
CA GLN A 254 27.32 25.84 -34.10
C GLN A 254 27.66 26.75 -35.29
N SER A 255 27.45 28.05 -35.11
CA SER A 255 27.93 29.13 -35.95
C SER A 255 27.89 30.36 -35.04
N VAL A 256 28.98 30.98 -34.58
CA VAL A 256 30.09 31.66 -35.24
C VAL A 256 30.99 32.10 -34.05
N GLU A 257 32.33 32.05 -34.07
CA GLU A 257 33.15 33.22 -34.40
C GLU A 257 34.62 32.79 -34.53
N LYS A 258 35.08 32.67 -35.79
CA LYS A 258 36.48 32.79 -36.14
C LYS A 258 36.72 34.26 -36.45
N SER A 259 37.19 35.06 -35.49
CA SER A 259 37.97 36.29 -35.75
C SER A 259 38.50 36.96 -34.48
N ARG A 260 39.84 36.99 -34.43
CA ARG A 260 40.74 38.05 -33.92
C ARG A 260 40.95 38.21 -32.40
N GLU A 261 42.11 37.72 -31.98
CA GLU A 261 43.18 38.42 -31.22
C GLU A 261 44.28 37.36 -31.01
N GLY A 262 45.57 37.50 -31.29
CA GLY A 262 46.42 38.57 -31.77
C GLY A 262 47.84 38.09 -31.43
N ASP A 263 48.69 37.83 -32.42
CA ASP A 263 50.14 37.73 -32.14
C ASP A 263 50.95 38.12 -33.38
N HIS A 264 51.27 39.40 -33.46
CA HIS A 264 52.34 39.90 -34.28
C HIS A 264 52.99 41.07 -33.55
N SER A 265 54.00 40.76 -32.74
CA SER A 265 55.05 41.70 -32.37
C SER A 265 56.41 41.00 -32.36
N SER A 266 57.13 41.11 -33.48
CA SER A 266 58.58 40.96 -33.51
C SER A 266 59.10 42.03 -34.46
N PRO A 267 59.85 43.05 -33.99
CA PRO A 267 60.63 43.90 -34.87
C PRO A 267 62.01 43.28 -35.14
N PRO A 268 62.62 43.60 -36.29
CA PRO A 268 63.87 42.98 -36.74
C PRO A 268 65.11 43.62 -36.11
N ASP A 269 66.18 42.82 -36.06
CA ASP A 269 67.54 43.16 -35.66
C ASP A 269 68.07 44.46 -36.30
N GLN A 270 68.74 45.28 -35.48
CA GLN A 270 69.68 46.30 -35.91
C GLN A 270 71.08 45.90 -35.43
N GLN A 271 72.00 45.80 -36.38
CA GLN A 271 73.43 45.51 -36.22
C GLN A 271 74.11 46.46 -35.21
N ILE A 272 75.15 45.99 -34.51
CA ILE A 272 76.55 46.51 -34.54
C ILE A 272 77.34 45.95 -33.32
N GLU A 273 78.56 45.49 -33.63
CA GLU A 273 79.68 44.99 -32.78
C GLU A 273 79.66 43.55 -32.25
#